data_AF-A0A1A6FRP2-F1
#
_entry.id   AF-A0A1A6FRP2-F1
#
_cell.length_a   1.000
_cell.length_b   1.000
_cell.length_c   1.000
_cell.angle_alpha   90.00
_cell.angle_beta   90.00
_cell.angle_gamma   90.00
#
_symmetry.space_group_name_H-M   'P 1'
#
loop_
_entity.id
_entity.type
_entity.pdbx_description
1 polymer ?
#
loop_
_entity_poly.entity_id
_entity_poly.type
_entity_poly.pdbx_seq_one_letter_code
_entity_poly.pdbx_strand_id
1 'polypeptide(L)'
;MHEHERAGDVRAVPAQMLDRGFRLLVLREFREADQPPALALIRQNVLRDVHRLQRHGIFFSCTFLPDITQWLNELVGRASLHPPDYPASPAFRNPAWPTFHWRQESRLWDEGISTIEWRAEAAFADQASFEAFTARWKDRLAAAATPDGSSAA
;
A
#
# COMPACT_ATOMS: atom_id res chain seq x y z
N MET A 1 -15.21 -0.65 -21.16
CA MET A 1 -16.31 -0.18 -20.31
C MET A 1 -15.78 -0.23 -18.89
N HIS A 2 -15.44 0.92 -18.29
CA HIS A 2 -14.97 0.95 -16.91
C HIS A 2 -16.17 0.60 -16.02
N GLU A 3 -16.15 -0.57 -15.39
CA GLU A 3 -17.10 -0.86 -14.32
C GLU A 3 -16.94 0.23 -13.26
N HIS A 4 -18.05 0.89 -12.90
CA HIS A 4 -18.02 1.84 -11.79
C HIS A 4 -17.71 1.07 -10.52
N GLU A 5 -16.68 1.50 -9.81
CA GLU A 5 -16.31 0.96 -8.52
C GLU A 5 -17.50 1.07 -7.56
N ARG A 6 -17.74 0.01 -6.76
CA ARG A 6 -18.79 0.00 -5.74
C ARG A 6 -18.20 0.06 -4.34
N ALA A 7 -18.99 0.50 -3.37
CA ALA A 7 -18.54 0.63 -1.98
C ALA A 7 -17.91 -0.66 -1.43
N GLY A 8 -18.50 -1.82 -1.76
CA GLY A 8 -18.06 -3.15 -1.36
C GLY A 8 -16.90 -3.76 -2.16
N ASP A 9 -16.36 -3.08 -3.18
CA ASP A 9 -15.31 -3.65 -4.01
C ASP A 9 -14.00 -3.81 -3.21
N VAL A 10 -13.50 -5.04 -3.15
CA VAL A 10 -12.23 -5.41 -2.47
C VAL A 10 -11.07 -5.69 -3.44
N ARG A 11 -11.32 -5.50 -4.73
CA ARG A 11 -10.32 -5.68 -5.80
C ARG A 11 -9.23 -4.62 -5.69
N ALA A 12 -8.00 -4.98 -6.03
CA ALA A 12 -6.93 -4.00 -6.14
C ALA A 12 -7.35 -2.91 -7.11
N VAL A 13 -7.06 -1.65 -6.76
CA VAL A 13 -7.30 -0.48 -7.61
C VAL A 13 -5.95 0.05 -8.10
N PRO A 14 -5.90 0.70 -9.28
CA PRO A 14 -4.68 1.32 -9.76
C PRO A 14 -4.11 2.32 -8.75
N ALA A 15 -2.78 2.34 -8.64
CA ALA A 15 -2.09 3.31 -7.80
C ALA A 15 -2.30 4.72 -8.32
N GLN A 16 -2.56 5.67 -7.41
CA GLN A 16 -2.53 7.08 -7.74
C GLN A 16 -1.08 7.55 -7.72
N MET A 17 -0.58 8.01 -8.86
CA MET A 17 0.78 8.55 -8.98
C MET A 17 0.88 9.93 -8.29
N LEU A 18 1.98 10.16 -7.59
CA LEU A 18 2.38 11.41 -6.94
C LEU A 18 3.73 11.86 -7.52
N ASP A 19 4.19 13.06 -7.16
CA ASP A 19 5.44 13.63 -7.71
C ASP A 19 6.66 12.71 -7.54
N ARG A 20 6.88 12.18 -6.33
CA ARG A 20 8.00 11.28 -5.98
C ARG A 20 7.50 10.00 -5.30
N GLY A 21 6.37 9.48 -5.76
CA GLY A 21 5.74 8.38 -5.06
C GLY A 21 4.41 7.99 -5.62
N PHE A 22 3.72 7.14 -4.87
CA PHE A 22 2.39 6.70 -5.26
C PHE A 22 1.56 6.40 -4.03
N ARG A 23 0.25 6.37 -4.23
CA ARG A 23 -0.75 6.12 -3.21
C ARG A 23 -1.60 4.92 -3.59
N LEU A 24 -1.84 4.05 -2.63
CA LEU A 24 -2.65 2.85 -2.77
C LEU A 24 -3.81 2.91 -1.79
N LEU A 25 -5.00 2.52 -2.24
CA LEU A 25 -6.10 2.20 -1.33
C LEU A 25 -5.88 0.82 -0.76
N VAL A 26 -5.74 0.71 0.57
CA VAL A 26 -5.41 -0.55 1.26
C VAL A 26 -6.59 -1.10 2.04
N LEU A 27 -7.47 -0.24 2.56
CA LEU A 27 -8.59 -0.66 3.38
C LEU A 27 -9.77 0.30 3.20
N ARG A 28 -10.98 -0.27 3.22
CA ARG A 28 -12.23 0.46 3.43
C ARG A 28 -12.84 0.09 4.76
N GLU A 29 -13.21 1.08 5.53
CA GLU A 29 -13.96 0.93 6.77
C GLU A 29 -15.38 1.43 6.54
N PHE A 30 -16.37 0.54 6.70
CA PHE A 30 -17.78 0.88 6.63
C PHE A 30 -18.27 1.28 8.01
N ARG A 31 -18.93 2.43 8.07
CA ARG A 31 -19.53 2.94 9.31
C ARG A 31 -21.04 2.94 9.17
N GLU A 32 -21.69 2.07 9.91
CA GLU A 32 -23.12 2.14 10.17
C GLU A 32 -23.37 2.61 11.59
N ALA A 33 -24.42 3.40 11.79
CA ALA A 33 -24.86 3.76 13.13
C ALA A 33 -25.23 2.47 13.90
N ASP A 34 -24.82 2.40 15.17
CA ASP A 34 -25.12 1.31 16.09
C ASP A 34 -24.52 -0.08 15.75
N GLN A 35 -23.55 -0.15 14.83
CA GLN A 35 -22.81 -1.37 14.52
C GLN A 35 -21.29 -1.19 14.65
N PRO A 36 -20.53 -2.25 15.00
CA PRO A 36 -19.08 -2.20 14.93
C PRO A 36 -18.62 -1.99 13.48
N PRO A 37 -17.51 -1.25 13.24
CA PRO A 37 -17.03 -1.00 11.88
C PRO A 37 -16.71 -2.31 11.14
N ALA A 38 -17.21 -2.43 9.91
CA ALA A 38 -16.83 -3.51 9.01
C ALA A 38 -15.61 -3.09 8.17
N LEU A 39 -14.66 -4.00 7.97
CA LEU A 39 -13.38 -3.72 7.33
C LEU A 39 -13.23 -4.56 6.06
N ALA A 40 -12.92 -3.90 4.94
CA ALA A 40 -12.65 -4.50 3.64
C ALA A 40 -11.20 -4.24 3.24
N LEU A 41 -10.35 -5.25 3.39
CA LEU A 41 -8.95 -5.19 2.96
C LEU A 41 -8.88 -5.28 1.43
N ILE A 42 -8.22 -4.30 0.83
CA ILE A 42 -8.02 -4.23 -0.62
C ILE A 42 -6.73 -4.97 -0.96
N ARG A 43 -6.81 -5.96 -1.85
CA ARG A 43 -5.64 -6.70 -2.34
C ARG A 43 -4.62 -5.75 -2.94
N GLN A 44 -3.33 -5.95 -2.67
CA GLN A 44 -2.24 -5.11 -3.20
C GLN A 44 -1.30 -5.93 -4.08
N ASN A 45 -0.85 -5.33 -5.19
CA ASN A 45 0.11 -5.96 -6.11
C ASN A 45 1.56 -5.54 -5.84
N VAL A 46 1.80 -4.59 -4.92
CA VAL A 46 3.15 -4.09 -4.60
C VAL A 46 3.46 -4.07 -3.11
N LEU A 47 2.45 -4.11 -2.24
CA LEU A 47 2.60 -4.23 -0.79
C LEU A 47 2.19 -5.63 -0.34
N ARG A 48 2.76 -6.09 0.76
CA ARG A 48 2.28 -7.29 1.44
C ARG A 48 0.90 -7.04 2.03
N ASP A 49 0.10 -8.10 2.07
CA ASP A 49 -1.19 -8.05 2.76
C ASP A 49 -1.00 -7.73 4.25
N VAL A 50 -1.96 -7.01 4.81
CA VAL A 50 -1.96 -6.66 6.23
C VAL A 50 -2.36 -7.89 7.05
N HIS A 51 -1.40 -8.52 7.73
CA HIS A 51 -1.66 -9.74 8.51
C HIS A 51 -2.11 -9.47 9.96
N ARG A 52 -2.07 -8.23 10.45
CA ARG A 52 -2.50 -7.89 11.82
C ARG A 52 -3.37 -6.63 11.84
N LEU A 53 -4.68 -6.83 11.99
CA LEU A 53 -5.62 -5.82 12.45
C LEU A 53 -5.74 -5.98 13.97
N GLN A 54 -5.22 -5.06 14.78
CA GLN A 54 -5.44 -5.10 16.24
C GLN A 54 -6.59 -4.16 16.65
N ARG A 55 -7.38 -4.60 17.64
CA ARG A 55 -8.58 -3.92 18.17
C ARG A 55 -8.34 -2.51 18.75
N HIS A 56 -7.11 -2.09 19.00
CA HIS A 56 -6.78 -0.85 19.73
C HIS A 56 -6.16 0.26 18.87
N GLY A 57 -6.15 0.08 17.56
CA GLY A 57 -5.58 1.05 16.62
C GLY A 57 -4.95 0.31 15.45
N ILE A 58 -5.17 0.82 14.24
CA ILE A 58 -4.66 0.17 13.04
C ILE A 58 -3.19 0.53 12.85
N PHE A 59 -2.31 -0.20 13.51
CA PHE A 59 -0.87 -0.14 13.28
C PHE A 59 -0.53 -1.02 12.08
N PHE A 60 -0.35 -0.40 10.92
CA PHE A 60 0.09 -1.12 9.73
C PHE A 60 1.59 -0.94 9.51
N SER A 61 2.32 -2.05 9.45
CA SER A 61 3.62 -2.05 8.79
C SER A 61 3.41 -2.22 7.28
N CYS A 62 3.40 -1.11 6.54
CA CYS A 62 3.55 -1.19 5.07
C CYS A 62 4.92 -1.76 4.75
N THR A 63 4.94 -2.90 4.05
CA THR A 63 6.17 -3.47 3.52
C THR A 63 5.89 -3.86 2.08
N PHE A 64 6.84 -3.54 1.19
CA PHE A 64 6.78 -4.02 -0.18
C PHE A 64 6.77 -5.56 -0.23
N LEU A 65 6.27 -6.11 -1.34
CA LEU A 65 6.41 -7.53 -1.62
C LEU A 65 7.90 -7.96 -1.59
N PRO A 66 8.20 -9.24 -1.29
CA PRO A 66 9.58 -9.70 -1.13
C PRO A 66 10.48 -9.40 -2.34
N ASP A 67 9.98 -9.59 -3.56
CA ASP A 67 10.72 -9.35 -4.80
C ASP A 67 11.01 -7.85 -5.02
N ILE A 68 10.04 -6.99 -4.71
CA ILE A 68 10.24 -5.53 -4.75
C ILE A 68 11.23 -5.09 -3.67
N THR A 69 11.14 -5.67 -2.47
CA THR A 69 12.08 -5.39 -1.37
C THR A 69 13.50 -5.78 -1.75
N GLN A 70 13.67 -6.96 -2.34
CA GLN A 70 14.97 -7.41 -2.82
C GLN A 70 15.52 -6.45 -3.89
N TRP A 71 14.71 -6.11 -4.89
CA TRP A 71 15.13 -5.18 -5.95
C TRP A 71 15.51 -3.80 -5.40
N LEU A 72 14.75 -3.27 -4.43
CA LEU A 72 15.11 -2.02 -3.77
C LEU A 72 16.43 -2.13 -2.99
N ASN A 73 16.70 -3.28 -2.34
CA ASN A 73 17.98 -3.49 -1.64
C ASN A 73 19.16 -3.42 -2.60
N GLU A 74 18.98 -3.91 -3.83
CA GLU A 74 19.98 -3.85 -4.90
C GLU A 74 20.14 -2.42 -5.44
N LEU A 75 19.05 -1.66 -5.55
CA LEU A 75 19.06 -0.30 -6.09
C LEU A 75 19.63 0.74 -5.11
N VAL A 76 19.16 0.74 -3.86
CA VAL A 76 19.42 1.81 -2.88
C VAL A 76 20.05 1.32 -1.57
N GLY A 77 20.44 0.04 -1.50
CA GLY A 77 20.99 -0.59 -0.29
C GLY A 77 19.91 -0.93 0.74
N ARG A 78 20.23 -1.66 1.81
CA ARG A 78 19.20 -2.16 2.76
C ARG A 78 18.38 -1.05 3.42
N ALA A 79 17.12 -1.33 3.76
CA ALA A 79 16.24 -0.40 4.49
C ALA A 79 16.80 0.09 5.83
N SER A 80 17.62 -0.75 6.47
CA SER A 80 18.29 -0.45 7.74
C SER A 80 19.79 -0.64 7.58
N LEU A 81 20.54 0.32 8.11
CA LEU A 81 22.00 0.41 8.05
C LEU A 81 22.58 0.30 9.45
N HIS A 82 23.81 -0.19 9.54
CA HIS A 82 24.62 -0.14 10.75
C HIS A 82 25.78 0.83 10.54
N PRO A 83 26.23 1.54 11.58
CA PRO A 83 27.46 2.33 11.49
C PRO A 83 28.63 1.42 11.12
N PRO A 84 29.45 1.80 10.11
CA PRO A 84 30.55 0.97 9.64
C PRO A 84 31.60 0.71 10.73
N ASP A 85 31.83 1.69 11.59
CA ASP A 85 32.87 1.65 12.62
C ASP A 85 32.44 0.96 13.92
N TYR A 86 31.13 0.69 14.08
CA TYR A 86 30.61 0.00 15.25
C TYR A 86 29.33 -0.78 14.90
N PRO A 87 29.45 -2.01 14.36
CA PRO A 87 28.30 -2.81 13.92
C PRO A 87 27.37 -3.25 15.07
N ALA A 88 27.84 -3.17 16.32
CA ALA A 88 27.01 -3.38 17.52
C ALA A 88 26.11 -2.17 17.86
N SER A 89 26.26 -1.02 17.18
CA SER A 89 25.34 0.11 17.35
C SER A 89 23.94 -0.25 16.89
N PRO A 90 22.91 0.39 17.47
CA PRO A 90 21.55 0.31 16.97
C PRO A 90 21.51 0.63 15.47
N ALA A 91 20.78 -0.18 14.71
CA ALA A 91 20.58 0.07 13.30
C ALA A 91 19.77 1.36 13.12
N PHE A 92 20.06 2.12 12.06
CA PHE A 92 19.33 3.32 11.69
C PHE A 92 18.67 3.15 10.32
N ARG A 93 17.72 4.03 10.00
CA ARG A 93 16.99 4.00 8.72
C ARG A 93 17.89 4.47 7.58
N ASN A 94 17.93 3.73 6.48
CA ASN A 94 18.56 4.20 5.25
C ASN A 94 17.77 5.39 4.68
N PRO A 95 18.37 6.59 4.55
CA PRO A 95 17.66 7.77 4.04
C PRO A 95 17.24 7.64 2.57
N ALA A 96 17.90 6.80 1.78
CA ALA A 96 17.54 6.53 0.38
C ALA A 96 16.34 5.57 0.26
N TRP A 97 15.99 4.86 1.33
CA TRP A 97 14.88 3.93 1.31
C TRP A 97 13.53 4.67 1.26
N PRO A 98 12.52 4.15 0.54
CA PRO A 98 11.19 4.77 0.54
C PRO A 98 10.56 4.86 1.94
N THR A 99 9.84 5.94 2.22
CA THR A 99 8.97 6.08 3.41
C THR A 99 7.55 5.66 3.09
N PHE A 100 6.81 5.27 4.13
CA PHE A 100 5.37 5.07 4.04
C PHE A 100 4.64 6.05 4.95
N HIS A 101 3.56 6.64 4.44
CA HIS A 101 2.64 7.48 5.19
C HIS A 101 1.22 6.96 5.05
N TRP A 102 0.46 7.00 6.14
CA TRP A 102 -0.95 6.63 6.14
C TRP A 102 -1.82 7.87 6.01
N ARG A 103 -2.83 7.78 5.15
CA ARG A 103 -3.88 8.77 4.99
C ARG A 103 -5.23 8.10 5.17
N GLN A 104 -6.15 8.86 5.74
CA GLN A 104 -7.56 8.49 5.83
C GLN A 104 -8.37 9.56 5.15
N GLU A 105 -9.42 9.17 4.47
CA GLU A 105 -10.38 10.08 3.86
C GLU A 105 -11.78 9.50 3.95
N SER A 106 -12.75 10.33 4.32
CA SER A 106 -14.15 9.94 4.26
C SER A 106 -14.63 9.99 2.80
N ARG A 107 -15.34 8.94 2.37
CA ARG A 107 -15.98 8.87 1.05
C ARG A 107 -17.45 8.50 1.21
N LEU A 108 -18.31 9.34 0.66
CA LEU A 108 -19.72 9.04 0.45
C LEU A 108 -19.89 8.46 -0.95
N TRP A 109 -20.52 7.29 -1.03
CA TRP A 109 -20.81 6.60 -2.28
C TRP A 109 -22.19 6.99 -2.82
N ASP A 110 -22.41 6.79 -4.11
CA ASP A 110 -23.66 7.13 -4.79
C ASP A 110 -24.86 6.36 -4.21
N GLU A 111 -24.61 5.16 -3.65
CA GLU A 111 -25.62 4.35 -2.95
C GLU A 111 -25.96 4.88 -1.54
N GLY A 112 -25.43 6.03 -1.12
CA GLY A 112 -25.63 6.62 0.21
C GLY A 112 -24.80 5.96 1.32
N ILE A 113 -23.87 5.06 0.96
CA ILE A 113 -22.98 4.38 1.89
C ILE A 113 -21.81 5.31 2.24
N SER A 114 -21.49 5.45 3.52
CA SER A 114 -20.31 6.20 3.98
C SER A 114 -19.20 5.25 4.39
N THR A 115 -17.99 5.52 3.88
CA THR A 115 -16.79 4.75 4.20
C THR A 115 -15.64 5.65 4.62
N ILE A 116 -14.69 5.11 5.36
CA ILE A 116 -13.35 5.69 5.52
C ILE A 116 -12.37 4.88 4.69
N GLU A 117 -11.75 5.55 3.73
CA GLU A 117 -10.72 4.99 2.87
C GLU A 117 -9.34 5.21 3.48
N TRP A 118 -8.66 4.11 3.76
CA TRP A 118 -7.32 4.07 4.30
C TRP A 118 -6.31 3.83 3.19
N ARG A 119 -5.40 4.78 3.03
CA ARG A 119 -4.43 4.80 1.93
C ARG A 119 -3.00 4.81 2.44
N ALA A 120 -2.16 4.02 1.78
CA ALA A 120 -0.73 4.00 1.99
C ALA A 120 -0.04 4.81 0.88
N GLU A 121 0.75 5.79 1.27
CA GLU A 121 1.59 6.60 0.38
C GLU A 121 3.03 6.14 0.50
N ALA A 122 3.60 5.62 -0.59
CA ALA A 122 5.03 5.36 -0.70
C ALA A 122 5.71 6.60 -1.27
N ALA A 123 6.71 7.15 -0.58
CA ALA A 123 7.50 8.29 -1.06
C ALA A 123 8.99 7.92 -1.17
N PHE A 124 9.56 8.19 -2.32
CA PHE A 124 10.97 7.95 -2.63
C PHE A 124 11.81 9.17 -2.27
N ALA A 125 13.07 8.93 -1.87
CA ALA A 125 14.00 9.98 -1.51
C ALA A 125 14.30 10.93 -2.69
N ASP A 126 14.36 10.39 -3.90
CA ASP A 126 14.70 11.12 -5.12
C ASP A 126 13.85 10.64 -6.32
N GLN A 127 13.82 11.48 -7.36
CA GLN A 127 13.04 11.25 -8.57
C GLN A 127 13.56 10.06 -9.39
N ALA A 128 14.88 9.88 -9.49
CA ALA A 128 15.47 8.83 -10.32
C ALA A 128 15.13 7.43 -9.79
N SER A 129 15.18 7.25 -8.47
CA SER A 129 14.74 6.03 -7.80
C SER A 129 13.26 5.75 -8.05
N PHE A 130 12.41 6.78 -8.03
CA PHE A 130 10.98 6.63 -8.30
C PHE A 130 10.68 6.28 -9.77
N GLU A 131 11.37 6.91 -10.71
CA GLU A 131 11.25 6.60 -12.14
C GLU A 131 11.71 5.18 -12.44
N ALA A 132 12.83 4.74 -11.85
CA ALA A 132 13.31 3.36 -11.96
C ALA A 132 12.28 2.37 -11.39
N PHE A 133 11.67 2.68 -10.24
CA PHE A 133 10.62 1.86 -9.64
C PHE A 133 9.40 1.76 -10.56
N THR A 134 8.90 2.90 -11.02
CA THR A 134 7.71 2.99 -11.86
C THR A 134 7.92 2.28 -13.19
N ALA A 135 9.09 2.43 -13.81
CA ALA A 135 9.42 1.74 -15.06
C ALA A 135 9.40 0.21 -14.88
N ARG A 136 9.93 -0.30 -13.76
CA ARG A 136 10.01 -1.74 -13.49
C ARG A 136 8.66 -2.36 -13.10
N TRP A 137 7.87 -1.65 -12.31
CA TRP A 137 6.65 -2.18 -11.68
C TRP A 137 5.36 -1.56 -12.23
N LYS A 138 5.43 -0.89 -13.39
CA LYS A 138 4.31 -0.19 -14.03
C LYS A 138 3.05 -1.04 -14.09
N ASP A 139 3.17 -2.29 -14.54
CA ASP A 139 2.01 -3.16 -14.71
C ASP A 139 1.36 -3.49 -13.37
N ARG A 140 2.15 -3.66 -12.30
CA ARG A 140 1.62 -3.92 -10.95
C ARG A 140 0.97 -2.67 -10.33
N LEU A 141 1.48 -1.48 -10.66
CA LEU A 141 0.88 -0.20 -10.24
C LEU A 141 -0.42 0.10 -11.01
N ALA A 142 -0.49 -0.30 -12.28
CA ALA A 142 -1.65 -0.06 -13.14
C ALA A 142 -2.73 -1.15 -13.05
N ALA A 143 -2.37 -2.36 -12.62
CA ALA A 143 -3.30 -3.47 -12.54
C ALA A 143 -4.35 -3.25 -11.44
N ALA A 144 -5.60 -3.06 -11.86
CA ALA A 144 -6.72 -3.47 -11.04
C ALA A 144 -6.65 -5.01 -10.90
N ALA A 145 -6.96 -5.57 -9.73
CA ALA A 145 -6.92 -7.03 -9.58
C ALA A 145 -7.88 -7.64 -10.60
N THR A 146 -7.34 -8.37 -11.58
CA THR A 146 -8.17 -9.21 -12.44
C THR A 146 -8.87 -10.20 -11.52
N PRO A 147 -10.20 -10.37 -11.62
CA PRO A 147 -10.86 -11.43 -10.86
C PRO A 147 -10.16 -12.74 -11.19
N ASP A 148 -9.60 -13.40 -10.18
CA ASP A 148 -9.15 -14.78 -10.33
C ASP A 148 -10.36 -15.56 -10.85
N GLY A 149 -10.24 -16.04 -12.09
CA GLY A 149 -11.24 -16.89 -12.68
C GLY A 149 -11.49 -18.05 -11.73
N SER A 150 -12.74 -18.14 -11.25
CA SER A 150 -13.26 -19.30 -10.55
C SER A 150 -12.74 -20.58 -11.19
N SER A 151 -12.02 -21.39 -10.42
CA SER A 151 -12.06 -22.83 -10.60
C SER A 151 -12.53 -23.43 -9.28
N ALA A 152 -13.83 -23.28 -9.03
CA ALA A 152 -14.57 -24.28 -8.31
C ALA A 152 -14.61 -25.55 -9.17
N ALA A 153 -14.00 -26.62 -8.67
CA ALA A 153 -14.38 -28.00 -8.92
C ALA A 153 -14.29 -28.73 -7.59
#